data_AF-A0A8I0K2I5-F1
#
_entry.id   AF-A0A8I0K2I5-F1
#
_cell.length_a   1.000
_cell.length_b   1.000
_cell.length_c   1.000
_cell.angle_alpha   90.00
_cell.angle_beta   90.00
_cell.angle_gamma   90.00
#
_symmetry.space_group_name_H-M   'P 1'
#
loop_
_entity.id
_entity.type
_entity.pdbx_description
1 polymer ?
#
loop_
_entity_poly.entity_id
_entity_poly.type
_entity_poly.pdbx_seq_one_letter_code
_entity_poly.pdbx_strand_id
1 'polypeptide(L)' 'MLDTVDKVEFALLRDGLGVSESVLSKQVKALEDAGYVKVSKGAREGRVRSWAAFTKAGKKAYRDHVAALRAIVG' A
#
# COMPACT_ATOMS: atom_id res chain seq x y z
N MET A 1 5.27 -7.67 -4.43
CA MET A 1 6.14 -7.00 -3.46
C MET A 1 5.41 -6.53 -2.20
N LEU A 2 4.13 -6.12 -2.24
CA LEU A 2 3.34 -5.77 -1.02
C LEU A 2 2.52 -6.93 -0.43
N ASP A 3 2.29 -8.01 -1.17
CA ASP A 3 1.55 -9.19 -0.68
C ASP A 3 2.36 -9.97 0.38
N THR A 4 3.69 -9.96 0.24
CA THR A 4 4.66 -10.72 1.06
C THR A 4 5.22 -9.99 2.28
N VAL A 5 4.91 -8.70 2.47
CA VAL A 5 5.36 -7.92 3.65
C VAL A 5 4.15 -7.41 4.44
N ASP A 6 4.23 -7.51 5.77
CA ASP A 6 3.13 -7.10 6.66
C ASP A 6 2.91 -5.58 6.67
N LYS A 7 3.96 -4.81 6.39
CA LYS A 7 3.93 -3.36 6.28
C LYS A 7 5.11 -2.87 5.43
N VAL A 8 4.90 -1.78 4.72
CA VAL A 8 5.93 -1.10 3.92
C VAL A 8 6.00 0.36 4.33
N GLU A 9 7.17 0.96 4.19
CA GLU A 9 7.33 2.40 4.42
C GLU A 9 6.79 3.20 3.23
N PHE A 10 6.14 4.34 3.49
CA PHE A 10 5.68 5.26 2.44
C PHE A 10 6.81 5.71 1.52
N ALA A 11 8.02 5.94 2.05
CA ALA A 11 9.18 6.30 1.24
C ALA A 11 9.52 5.21 0.21
N LEU A 12 9.51 3.94 0.63
CA LEU A 12 9.75 2.80 -0.27
C LEU A 12 8.63 2.64 -1.30
N LEU A 13 7.38 2.90 -0.94
CA LEU A 13 6.26 2.91 -1.90
C LEU A 13 6.43 4.01 -2.93
N ARG A 14 6.78 5.22 -2.48
CA ARG A 14 7.02 6.37 -3.35
C ARG A 14 8.11 6.06 -4.36
N ASP A 15 9.24 5.57 -3.87
CA ASP A 15 10.41 5.28 -4.69
C ASP A 15 10.16 4.11 -5.64
N GLY A 16 9.42 3.08 -5.20
CA GLY A 16 9.07 1.92 -6.02
C GLY A 16 7.98 2.19 -7.06
N LEU A 17 7.08 3.14 -6.82
CA LEU A 17 6.01 3.52 -7.76
C LEU A 17 6.38 4.73 -8.62
N GLY A 18 7.46 5.44 -8.32
CA GLY A 18 7.89 6.63 -9.05
C GLY A 18 6.91 7.80 -8.97
N VAL A 19 6.07 7.85 -7.93
CA VAL A 19 5.05 8.89 -7.74
C VAL A 19 5.49 9.92 -6.72
N SER A 20 4.90 11.12 -6.74
CA SER A 20 5.14 12.11 -5.69
C SER A 20 4.46 11.71 -4.36
N GLU A 21 4.94 12.27 -3.26
CA GLU A 21 4.38 12.02 -1.92
C GLU A 21 2.90 12.44 -1.82
N SER A 22 2.50 13.52 -2.48
CA SER A 22 1.11 13.98 -2.49
C SER A 22 0.19 13.02 -3.24
N VAL A 23 0.65 12.43 -4.35
CA VAL A 23 -0.10 11.44 -5.11
C VAL A 23 -0.23 10.15 -4.32
N LEU A 24 0.87 9.67 -3.74
CA LEU A 24 0.86 8.48 -2.89
C LEU A 24 -0.08 8.66 -1.68
N SER A 25 0.01 9.81 -1.00
CA SER A 25 -0.84 10.11 0.16
C SER A 25 -2.33 10.08 -0.19
N LYS A 26 -2.74 10.69 -1.32
CA LYS A 26 -4.12 10.65 -1.79
C LYS A 26 -4.61 9.23 -2.09
N GLN A 27 -3.79 8.43 -2.79
CA GLN A 27 -4.14 7.04 -3.13
C GLN A 27 -4.24 6.16 -1.89
N VAL A 28 -3.26 6.25 -0.99
CA VAL A 28 -3.27 5.46 0.25
C VAL A 28 -4.43 5.89 1.14
N LYS A 29 -4.78 7.18 1.19
CA LYS A 29 -5.94 7.67 1.93
C LYS A 29 -7.24 7.09 1.39
N ALA A 30 -7.44 7.08 0.07
CA ALA A 30 -8.61 6.45 -0.54
C ALA A 30 -8.70 4.95 -0.23
N LEU A 31 -7.57 4.23 -0.26
CA LEU A 31 -7.51 2.81 0.12
C LEU A 31 -7.74 2.57 1.61
N GLU A 32 -7.32 3.50 2.47
CA GLU A 32 -7.58 3.47 3.91
C GLU A 32 -9.06 3.71 4.21
N ASP A 33 -9.67 4.72 3.59
CA ASP A 33 -11.09 5.04 3.75
C ASP A 33 -11.98 3.90 3.23
N ALA A 34 -11.53 3.17 2.20
CA ALA A 34 -12.15 1.94 1.72
C ALA A 34 -11.86 0.69 2.59
N GLY A 35 -11.05 0.82 3.65
CA GLY A 35 -10.71 -0.28 4.57
C GLY A 35 -9.73 -1.31 3.99
N TYR A 36 -9.07 -1.02 2.87
CA TYR A 36 -8.12 -1.93 2.22
C TYR A 36 -6.70 -1.78 2.74
N VAL A 37 -6.32 -0.59 3.21
CA VAL A 37 -5.00 -0.32 3.78
C VAL A 37 -5.16 0.25 5.18
N LYS A 38 -4.19 -0.01 6.05
CA LYS A 38 -4.04 0.64 7.34
C LYS A 38 -2.75 1.44 7.34
N VAL A 39 -2.84 2.73 7.66
CA VAL A 39 -1.66 3.57 7.85
C VAL A 39 -1.32 3.60 9.35
N SER A 40 -0.03 3.47 9.66
CA SER A 40 0.47 3.62 11.03
C SER A 40 1.73 4.47 11.03
N LYS A 41 1.86 5.34 12.03
CA LYS A 41 3.10 6.07 12.28
C LYS A 41 3.95 5.24 13.23
N GLY A 42 5.19 4.96 12.85
CA GLY A 42 6.16 4.24 13.65
C GLY A 42 7.45 5.02 13.77
N ALA A 43 8.00 5.09 14.97
CA ALA A 43 9.35 5.63 15.17
C ALA A 43 10.38 4.54 14.85
N ARG A 44 11.30 4.82 13.93
CA ARG A 44 12.48 3.99 13.68
C ARG A 44 13.70 4.93 13.65
N GLU A 45 14.71 4.60 14.44
CA GLU A 45 15.95 5.40 14.54
C GLU A 45 15.70 6.89 14.85
N GLY A 46 14.77 7.17 15.77
CA GLY A 46 14.46 8.54 16.20
C GLY A 46 13.68 9.40 15.19
N ARG A 47 13.31 8.86 14.02
CA ARG A 47 12.47 9.55 13.03
C ARG A 47 11.09 8.90 12.93
N VAL A 48 10.05 9.74 12.90
CA VAL A 48 8.68 9.29 12.66
C VAL A 48 8.54 8.94 11.18
N ARG A 49 8.22 7.69 10.88
CA ARG A 49 7.97 7.19 9.53
C ARG A 49 6.54 6.68 9.40
N SER A 50 5.95 6.91 8.24
CA SER A 50 4.61 6.40 7.90
C SER A 50 4.73 5.05 7.23
N TRP A 51 3.97 4.08 7.75
CA TRP A 51 3.92 2.71 7.27
C TRP A 51 2.52 2.41 6.73
N ALA A 52 2.44 1.77 5.57
CA ALA A 52 1.21 1.25 5.00
C ALA A 52 1.21 -0.28 5.11
N ALA A 53 0.07 -0.86 5.50
CA ALA A 53 -0.14 -2.30 5.57
C ALA A 53 -1.47 -2.66 4.91
N PHE A 54 -1.53 -3.72 4.11
CA PHE A 54 -2.82 -4.21 3.64
C PHE A 54 -3.64 -4.80 4.79
N THR A 55 -4.95 -4.55 4.79
CA THR A 55 -5.90 -5.31 5.60
C THR A 55 -6.14 -6.68 4.98
N LYS A 56 -6.79 -7.59 5.70
CA LYS A 56 -7.21 -8.89 5.14
C LYS A 56 -8.11 -8.70 3.90
N ALA A 57 -9.04 -7.75 3.96
CA ALA A 57 -9.90 -7.39 2.85
C ALA A 57 -9.10 -6.79 1.68
N GLY A 58 -8.17 -5.88 1.96
CA GLY A 58 -7.31 -5.27 0.94
C GLY A 58 -6.42 -6.27 0.23
N LYS A 59 -5.81 -7.23 0.97
CA LYS A 59 -5.04 -8.32 0.35
C LYS A 59 -5.90 -9.17 -0.59
N LYS A 60 -7.14 -9.48 -0.19
CA LYS A 60 -8.06 -10.23 -1.05
C LYS A 60 -8.44 -9.43 -2.31
N ALA A 61 -8.88 -8.18 -2.14
CA ALA A 61 -9.26 -7.32 -3.27
C ALA A 61 -8.10 -7.11 -4.26
N TYR A 62 -6.87 -6.92 -3.77
CA TYR A 62 -5.69 -6.81 -4.61
C TYR A 62 -5.42 -8.09 -5.41
N ARG A 63 -5.47 -9.26 -4.77
CA ARG A 63 -5.27 -10.54 -5.46
C ARG A 63 -6.35 -10.80 -6.50
N ASP A 64 -7.62 -10.52 -6.17
CA ASP A 64 -8.73 -10.67 -7.09
C ASP A 64 -8.56 -9.74 -8.30
N HIS A 65 -8.11 -8.50 -8.07
CA HIS A 65 -7.83 -7.54 -9.14
C HIS A 65 -6.68 -7.98 -10.04
N VAL A 66 -5.57 -8.46 -9.46
CA VAL A 66 -4.44 -9.00 -10.23
C VAL A 66 -4.85 -10.25 -11.00
N ALA A 67 -5.68 -11.12 -10.41
CA ALA A 67 -6.21 -12.30 -11.10
C ALA A 67 -7.09 -11.89 -12.30
N ALA A 68 -7.95 -10.89 -12.14
CA ALA A 68 -8.76 -10.36 -13.23
C ALA A 68 -7.91 -9.75 -14.35
N LEU A 69 -6.88 -8.96 -14.03
CA LEU A 69 -5.95 -8.42 -15.02
C LEU A 69 -5.19 -9.53 -15.76
N ARG A 70 -4.74 -10.57 -15.04
CA ARG A 70 -4.09 -11.75 -15.64
C ARG A 70 -5.04 -12.51 -16.55
N ALA A 71 -6.34 -12.55 -16.26
CA ALA A 71 -7.34 -13.19 -17.11
C ALA A 71 -7.70 -12.37 -18.36
N ILE A 72 -7.39 -11.07 -18.39
CA ILE A 72 -7.60 -10.20 -19.56
C ILE A 72 -6.37 -10.21 -20.48
N VAL A 73 -5.17 -10.29 -19.90
CA VAL A 73 -3.89 -10.24 -20.64
C VAL A 73 -3.37 -11.65 -20.98
N GLY A 74 -3.92 -12.70 -20.36
CA GLY A 74 -3.67 -14.10 -20.68
C GLY A 74 -4.70 -14.66 -21.66
#